data_AF-A0A935T7H7-F1
#
_entry.id   AF-A0A935T7H7-F1
#
_cell.length_a   1.000
_cell.length_b   1.000
_cell.length_c   1.000
_cell.angle_alpha   90.00
_cell.angle_beta   90.00
_cell.angle_gamma   90.00
#
_symmetry.space_group_name_H-M   'P 1'
#
loop_
_entity.id
_entity.type
_entity.pdbx_description
1 polymer ?
#
loop_
_entity_poly.entity_id
_entity_poly.type
_entity_poly.pdbx_seq_one_letter_code
_entity_poly.pdbx_strand_id
1 'polypeptide(L)'
;MNRWQVYRLPSFFCAVAALELARAQLSPPEAVARADRAADHAIEARYPDLPRSTYHRGLRALQARDYLGARQSFETALGARYYTDESLLHNYALLLIHLREPKPTIDRAAELWRKHFPQSRNPDPRRYEPPDRGPVMAVAQGE
;
A
#
# COMPACT_ATOMS: atom_id res chain seq x y z
N MET A 1 16.93 31.30 -56.25
CA MET A 1 17.80 30.54 -55.32
C MET A 1 17.58 31.04 -53.90
N ASN A 2 16.69 30.41 -53.13
CA ASN A 2 16.38 30.79 -51.73
C ASN A 2 17.01 29.78 -50.76
N ARG A 3 18.06 30.19 -50.04
CA ARG A 3 18.84 29.34 -49.10
C ARG A 3 18.52 29.58 -47.62
N TRP A 4 17.31 30.00 -47.27
CA TRP A 4 16.97 30.42 -45.89
C TRP A 4 15.91 29.58 -45.16
N GLN A 5 15.65 28.34 -45.58
CA GLN A 5 14.54 27.53 -45.04
C GLN A 5 14.94 26.27 -44.24
N VAL A 6 16.15 26.17 -43.68
CA VAL A 6 16.60 24.91 -43.03
C VAL A 6 16.72 24.98 -41.50
N TYR A 7 16.63 26.15 -40.85
CA TYR A 7 16.94 26.27 -39.42
C TYR A 7 15.76 26.32 -38.44
N ARG A 8 14.52 26.00 -38.84
CA ARG A 8 13.35 26.10 -37.93
C ARG A 8 12.92 24.80 -37.22
N LEU A 9 13.46 23.65 -37.60
CA LEU A 9 13.11 22.37 -36.96
C LEU A 9 13.94 22.00 -35.71
N PRO A 10 15.23 22.32 -35.55
CA PRO A 10 16.00 21.81 -34.39
C PRO A 10 15.71 22.57 -33.07
N SER A 11 15.16 23.79 -33.11
CA SER A 11 14.86 24.57 -31.90
C SER A 11 13.64 24.05 -31.11
N PHE A 12 12.65 23.45 -31.78
CA PHE A 12 11.48 22.90 -31.08
C PHE A 12 11.81 21.64 -30.29
N PHE A 13 12.65 20.75 -30.85
CA PHE A 13 13.07 19.53 -30.15
C PHE A 13 13.95 19.83 -28.93
N CYS A 14 14.84 20.81 -29.00
CA CYS A 14 15.63 21.24 -27.85
C CYS A 14 14.77 21.88 -26.74
N ALA A 15 13.75 22.68 -27.10
CA ALA A 15 12.86 23.30 -26.11
C ALA A 15 11.99 22.27 -25.37
N VAL A 16 11.49 21.24 -26.07
CA VAL A 16 10.73 20.15 -25.44
C VAL A 16 11.64 19.30 -24.55
N ALA A 17 12.84 18.94 -25.00
CA ALA A 17 13.80 18.19 -24.18
C ALA A 17 14.25 18.97 -22.93
N ALA A 18 14.47 20.29 -23.05
CA ALA A 18 14.81 21.15 -21.92
C ALA A 18 13.65 21.30 -20.92
N LEU A 19 12.40 21.33 -21.42
CA LEU A 19 11.20 21.39 -20.57
C LEU A 19 10.96 20.07 -19.82
N GLU A 20 11.18 18.93 -20.47
CA GLU A 20 11.09 17.60 -19.84
C GLU A 20 12.22 17.38 -18.82
N LEU A 21 13.44 17.82 -19.12
CA LEU A 21 14.56 17.81 -18.17
C LEU A 21 14.31 18.72 -16.96
N ALA A 22 13.74 19.91 -17.19
CA ALA A 22 13.35 20.82 -16.12
C ALA A 22 12.21 20.25 -15.26
N ARG A 23 11.22 19.58 -15.86
CA ARG A 23 10.15 18.86 -15.12
C ARG A 23 10.70 17.71 -14.28
N ALA A 24 11.64 16.94 -14.81
CA ALA A 24 12.34 15.89 -14.05
C ALA A 24 13.16 16.45 -12.88
N GLN A 25 13.64 17.70 -12.98
CA GLN A 25 14.32 18.42 -11.90
C GLN A 25 13.38 19.12 -10.90
N LEU A 26 12.11 19.37 -11.26
CA LEU A 26 11.23 20.26 -10.50
C LEU A 26 10.59 19.64 -9.25
N SER A 27 10.66 18.31 -9.05
CA SER A 27 10.43 17.72 -7.73
C SER A 27 11.05 16.32 -7.69
N PRO A 28 12.11 16.08 -6.90
CA PRO A 28 12.62 14.73 -6.73
C PRO A 28 11.49 13.84 -6.17
N PRO A 29 11.46 12.54 -6.52
CA PRO A 29 10.39 11.63 -6.08
C PRO A 29 10.22 11.62 -4.54
N GLU A 30 11.31 11.86 -3.82
CA GLU A 30 11.29 12.03 -2.36
C GLU A 30 10.54 13.28 -1.89
N ALA A 31 10.62 14.40 -2.61
CA ALA A 31 9.87 15.61 -2.29
C ALA A 31 8.37 15.39 -2.48
N VAL A 32 7.97 14.71 -3.55
CA VAL A 32 6.57 14.31 -3.79
C VAL A 32 6.08 13.38 -2.68
N ALA A 33 6.85 12.32 -2.38
CA ALA A 33 6.51 11.38 -1.30
C ALA A 33 6.47 12.03 0.10
N ARG A 34 7.25 13.10 0.34
CA ARG A 34 7.15 13.89 1.58
C ARG A 34 5.89 14.76 1.59
N ALA A 35 5.57 15.42 0.48
CA ALA A 35 4.37 16.23 0.35
C ALA A 35 3.09 15.40 0.51
N ASP A 36 3.03 14.22 -0.12
CA ASP A 36 1.92 13.28 0.00
C ASP A 36 1.71 12.84 1.46
N ARG A 37 2.80 12.45 2.14
CA ARG A 37 2.74 12.11 3.57
C ARG A 37 2.28 13.28 4.43
N ALA A 38 2.73 14.50 4.14
CA ALA A 38 2.29 15.69 4.87
C ALA A 38 0.80 15.98 4.64
N ALA A 39 0.30 15.77 3.42
CA ALA A 39 -1.12 15.91 3.09
C ALA A 39 -1.97 14.85 3.81
N ASP A 40 -1.54 13.59 3.80
CA ASP A 40 -2.22 12.51 4.55
C ASP A 40 -2.29 12.86 6.05
N HIS A 41 -1.19 13.32 6.65
CA HIS A 41 -1.18 13.80 8.04
C HIS A 41 -2.15 14.95 8.31
N ALA A 42 -2.23 15.92 7.39
CA ALA A 42 -3.16 17.04 7.54
C ALA A 42 -4.62 16.59 7.45
N ILE A 43 -4.94 15.65 6.55
CA ILE A 43 -6.28 15.06 6.42
C ILE A 43 -6.64 14.28 7.68
N GLU A 44 -5.74 13.46 8.20
CA GLU A 44 -5.96 12.72 9.45
C GLU A 44 -6.22 13.65 10.64
N ALA A 45 -5.46 14.73 10.76
CA ALA A 45 -5.63 15.70 11.84
C ALA A 45 -6.97 16.44 11.74
N ARG A 46 -7.43 16.72 10.51
CA ARG A 46 -8.69 17.44 10.26
C ARG A 46 -9.91 16.53 10.32
N TYR A 47 -9.76 15.27 9.94
CA TYR A 47 -10.82 14.29 9.80
C TYR A 47 -10.38 12.94 10.39
N PRO A 48 -10.31 12.83 11.73
CA PRO A 48 -9.77 11.66 12.41
C PRO A 48 -10.62 10.40 12.23
N ASP A 49 -11.93 10.56 12.00
CA ASP A 49 -12.89 9.47 11.92
C ASP A 49 -13.16 9.00 10.48
N LEU A 50 -12.45 9.57 9.49
CA LEU A 50 -12.54 9.04 8.13
C LEU A 50 -12.01 7.60 8.10
N PRO A 51 -12.65 6.68 7.36
CA PRO A 51 -12.19 5.30 7.29
C PRO A 51 -10.74 5.19 6.78
N ARG A 52 -10.36 6.04 5.83
CA ARG A 52 -8.96 6.16 5.36
C ARG A 52 -8.01 6.62 6.46
N SER A 53 -8.37 7.65 7.24
CA SER A 53 -7.55 8.12 8.37
C SER A 53 -7.39 7.04 9.44
N THR A 54 -8.44 6.26 9.67
CA THR A 54 -8.41 5.12 10.59
C THR A 54 -7.50 4.01 10.08
N TYR A 55 -7.56 3.71 8.78
CA TYR A 55 -6.64 2.76 8.14
C TYR A 55 -5.17 3.19 8.31
N HIS A 56 -4.83 4.45 8.03
CA HIS A 56 -3.46 4.95 8.21
C HIS A 56 -2.99 4.92 9.66
N ARG A 57 -3.90 5.15 10.63
CA ARG A 57 -3.62 4.89 12.06
C ARG A 57 -3.22 3.44 12.30
N GLY A 58 -3.93 2.49 11.69
CA GLY A 58 -3.59 1.07 11.75
C GLY A 58 -2.22 0.75 11.15
N LEU A 59 -1.85 1.38 10.03
CA LEU A 59 -0.51 1.22 9.45
C LEU A 59 0.60 1.73 10.38
N ARG A 60 0.39 2.87 11.05
CA ARG A 60 1.37 3.38 12.04
C ARG A 60 1.48 2.45 13.24
N ALA A 61 0.37 1.89 13.71
CA ALA A 61 0.38 0.91 14.79
C ALA A 61 1.15 -0.36 14.38
N LEU A 62 0.98 -0.86 13.14
CA LEU A 62 1.80 -1.96 12.60
C LEU A 62 3.30 -1.62 12.61
N GLN A 63 3.68 -0.42 12.15
CA GLN A 63 5.07 0.03 12.14
C GLN A 63 5.66 0.11 13.55
N ALA A 64 4.85 0.52 14.52
CA ALA A 64 5.20 0.56 15.94
C ALA A 64 5.16 -0.83 16.62
N ARG A 65 4.83 -1.91 15.88
CA ARG A 65 4.59 -3.27 16.40
C ARG A 65 3.45 -3.37 17.41
N ASP A 66 2.56 -2.38 17.44
CA ASP A 66 1.30 -2.45 18.16
C ASP A 66 0.26 -3.19 17.32
N TYR A 67 0.36 -4.52 17.31
CA TYR A 67 -0.51 -5.37 16.50
C TYR A 67 -1.98 -5.30 16.93
N LEU A 68 -2.26 -5.06 18.22
CA LEU A 68 -3.63 -4.94 18.72
C LEU A 68 -4.26 -3.60 18.33
N GLY A 69 -3.52 -2.50 18.47
CA GLY A 69 -3.98 -1.19 17.98
C GLY A 69 -4.16 -1.16 16.47
N ALA A 70 -3.29 -1.86 15.73
CA ALA A 70 -3.45 -2.04 14.29
C ALA A 70 -4.74 -2.79 13.96
N ARG A 71 -5.03 -3.89 14.66
CA ARG A 71 -6.24 -4.68 14.46
C ARG A 71 -7.49 -3.84 14.68
N GLN A 72 -7.58 -3.14 15.81
CA GLN A 72 -8.72 -2.31 16.14
C GLN A 72 -8.96 -1.24 15.06
N SER A 73 -7.89 -0.62 14.58
CA SER A 73 -7.97 0.41 13.54
C SER A 73 -8.46 -0.18 12.20
N PHE A 74 -7.94 -1.33 11.80
CA PHE A 74 -8.39 -2.00 10.57
C PHE A 74 -9.85 -2.47 10.67
N GLU A 75 -10.24 -3.10 11.78
CA GLU A 75 -11.63 -3.53 11.99
C GLU A 75 -12.59 -2.33 11.99
N THR A 76 -12.18 -1.19 12.55
CA THR A 76 -12.99 0.05 12.50
C THR A 76 -13.15 0.56 11.06
N ALA A 77 -12.08 0.59 10.26
CA ALA A 77 -12.15 0.99 8.86
C ALA A 77 -13.03 0.02 8.03
N LEU A 78 -12.91 -1.29 8.27
CA LEU A 78 -13.74 -2.31 7.62
C LEU A 78 -15.21 -2.23 8.06
N GLY A 79 -15.48 -1.93 9.33
CA GLY A 79 -16.82 -1.69 9.85
C GLY A 79 -17.52 -0.51 9.16
N ALA A 80 -16.74 0.50 8.77
CA ALA A 80 -17.21 1.62 7.94
C ALA A 80 -17.29 1.28 6.43
N ARG A 81 -17.16 0.00 6.06
CA ARG A 81 -17.21 -0.54 4.68
C ARG A 81 -16.15 0.05 3.74
N TYR A 82 -14.99 0.43 4.28
CA TYR A 82 -13.88 0.89 3.47
C TYR A 82 -13.15 -0.29 2.83
N TYR A 83 -13.60 -0.67 1.63
CA TYR A 83 -13.06 -1.80 0.86
C TYR A 83 -12.38 -1.36 -0.45
N THR A 84 -12.17 -0.06 -0.63
CA THR A 84 -11.61 0.51 -1.86
C THR A 84 -10.10 0.41 -1.92
N ASP A 85 -9.44 0.20 -0.78
CA ASP A 85 -7.99 0.02 -0.71
C ASP A 85 -7.65 -1.47 -0.54
N GLU A 86 -6.98 -2.03 -1.54
CA GLU A 86 -6.51 -3.40 -1.51
C GLU A 86 -5.57 -3.66 -0.33
N SER A 87 -4.68 -2.70 -0.05
CA SER A 87 -3.65 -2.82 0.96
C SER A 87 -4.26 -2.96 2.35
N LEU A 88 -5.42 -2.33 2.63
CA LEU A 88 -6.12 -2.53 3.89
C LEU A 88 -6.53 -3.99 4.08
N LEU A 89 -7.25 -4.57 3.11
CA LEU A 89 -7.72 -5.96 3.22
C LEU A 89 -6.57 -6.95 3.27
N HIS A 90 -5.53 -6.73 2.46
CA HIS A 90 -4.34 -7.56 2.43
C HIS A 90 -3.54 -7.47 3.74
N ASN A 91 -3.25 -6.27 4.23
CA ASN A 91 -2.50 -6.06 5.48
C ASN A 91 -3.28 -6.56 6.69
N TYR A 92 -4.61 -6.45 6.68
CA TYR A 92 -5.45 -7.02 7.73
C TYR A 92 -5.31 -8.56 7.78
N ALA A 93 -5.39 -9.24 6.64
CA ALA A 93 -5.18 -10.69 6.59
C ALA A 93 -3.79 -11.11 7.09
N LEU A 94 -2.73 -10.37 6.71
CA LEU A 94 -1.37 -10.62 7.20
C LEU A 94 -1.21 -10.36 8.70
N LEU A 95 -1.88 -9.32 9.22
CA LEU A 95 -1.92 -9.02 10.65
C LEU A 95 -2.56 -10.16 11.45
N LEU A 96 -3.66 -10.73 10.97
CA LEU A 96 -4.30 -11.87 11.64
C LEU A 96 -3.37 -13.08 11.73
N ILE A 97 -2.53 -13.31 10.71
CA ILE A 97 -1.49 -14.35 10.75
C ILE A 97 -0.44 -14.03 11.82
N HIS A 98 0.03 -12.79 11.90
CA HIS A 98 0.97 -12.36 12.94
C HIS A 98 0.40 -12.53 14.35
N LEU A 99 -0.88 -12.21 14.54
CA LEU A 99 -1.61 -12.39 15.80
C LEU A 99 -1.96 -13.86 16.10
N ARG A 100 -1.66 -14.79 15.19
CA ARG A 100 -1.98 -16.22 15.31
C ARG A 100 -3.47 -16.48 15.52
N GLU A 101 -4.29 -15.68 14.86
CA GLU A 101 -5.73 -15.86 14.87
C GLU A 101 -6.13 -17.21 14.27
N PRO A 102 -7.31 -17.75 14.62
CA PRO A 102 -7.78 -19.02 14.09
C PRO A 102 -7.79 -19.02 12.56
N LYS A 103 -7.38 -20.13 11.95
CA LYS A 103 -7.37 -20.31 10.49
C LYS A 103 -8.69 -19.88 9.81
N PRO A 104 -9.89 -20.21 10.33
CA PRO A 104 -11.15 -19.73 9.74
C PRO A 104 -11.27 -18.20 9.69
N THR A 105 -10.71 -17.49 10.65
CA THR A 105 -10.70 -16.01 10.69
C THR A 105 -9.80 -15.46 9.59
N ILE A 106 -8.60 -16.04 9.43
CA ILE A 106 -7.65 -15.67 8.38
C ILE A 106 -8.23 -15.97 6.99
N ASP A 107 -8.84 -17.14 6.81
CA ASP A 107 -9.46 -17.55 5.55
C ASP A 107 -10.57 -16.58 5.13
N ARG A 108 -11.45 -16.18 6.06
CA ARG A 108 -12.49 -15.17 5.79
C ARG A 108 -11.91 -13.82 5.36
N ALA A 109 -10.83 -13.36 6.00
CA ALA A 109 -10.19 -12.10 5.62
C ALA A 109 -9.54 -12.19 4.23
N ALA A 110 -8.87 -13.30 3.92
CA ALA A 110 -8.27 -13.54 2.61
C ALA A 110 -9.34 -13.67 1.50
N GLU A 111 -10.47 -14.33 1.79
CA GLU A 111 -11.61 -14.41 0.88
C GLU A 111 -12.25 -13.05 0.64
N LEU A 112 -12.41 -12.23 1.68
CA LEU A 112 -12.91 -10.86 1.55
C LEU A 112 -12.00 -10.03 0.64
N TRP A 113 -10.69 -10.09 0.86
CA TRP A 113 -9.71 -9.46 -0.01
C TRP A 113 -9.85 -9.93 -1.47
N ARG A 114 -9.88 -11.24 -1.72
CA ARG A 114 -9.97 -11.80 -3.08
C ARG A 114 -11.29 -11.47 -3.77
N LYS A 115 -12.39 -11.38 -3.02
CA LYS A 115 -13.70 -10.97 -3.52
C LYS A 115 -13.68 -9.54 -4.07
N HIS A 116 -13.01 -8.62 -3.38
CA HIS A 116 -12.92 -7.22 -3.78
C HIS A 116 -11.81 -6.96 -4.81
N PHE A 117 -10.74 -7.76 -4.79
CA PHE A 117 -9.56 -7.59 -5.64
C PHE A 117 -9.17 -8.91 -6.33
N PRO A 118 -10.03 -9.46 -7.21
CA PRO A 118 -9.80 -10.77 -7.83
C PRO A 118 -8.52 -10.82 -8.67
N GLN A 119 -8.17 -9.70 -9.31
CA GLN A 119 -7.01 -9.55 -10.20
C GLN A 119 -5.74 -9.07 -9.47
N SER A 120 -5.74 -9.04 -8.13
CA SER A 120 -4.56 -8.64 -7.38
C SER A 120 -3.33 -9.48 -7.74
N ARG A 121 -2.19 -8.79 -7.87
CA ARG A 121 -0.85 -9.37 -8.07
C ARG A 121 -0.16 -9.75 -6.75
N ASN A 122 -0.69 -9.30 -5.61
CA ASN A 122 -0.11 -9.63 -4.32
C ASN A 122 -0.27 -11.14 -4.04
N PRO A 123 0.73 -11.77 -3.40
CA PRO A 123 0.64 -13.18 -3.04
C PRO A 123 -0.53 -13.41 -2.08
N ASP A 124 -1.07 -14.62 -2.06
CA ASP A 124 -2.13 -14.96 -1.11
C ASP A 124 -1.60 -14.84 0.33
N PRO A 125 -2.22 -14.02 1.22
CA PRO A 125 -1.81 -13.89 2.61
C PRO A 125 -1.65 -15.24 3.31
N ARG A 126 -2.47 -16.24 2.96
CA ARG A 126 -2.43 -17.57 3.59
C ARG A 126 -1.14 -18.35 3.32
N ARG A 127 -0.36 -17.94 2.31
CA ARG A 127 0.97 -18.48 2.00
C ARG A 127 2.08 -17.78 2.78
N TYR A 128 1.77 -16.75 3.55
CA TYR A 128 2.73 -16.06 4.38
C TYR A 128 3.09 -16.91 5.60
N GLU A 129 4.36 -17.28 5.71
CA GLU A 129 4.92 -17.88 6.91
C GLU A 129 5.65 -16.78 7.70
N PRO A 130 5.25 -16.49 8.95
CA PRO A 130 5.95 -15.50 9.75
C PRO A 130 7.37 -16.00 10.06
N PRO A 131 8.39 -15.12 10.04
CA PRO A 131 9.80 -15.49 10.15
C PRO A 131 10.16 -16.20 11.46
N ASP A 132 9.37 -16.04 12.52
CA ASP A 132 9.57 -16.70 13.82
C ASP A 132 9.01 -18.13 13.88
N ARG A 133 8.44 -18.65 12.78
CA ARG A 133 8.28 -20.09 12.61
C ARG A 133 9.65 -20.66 12.27
N GLY A 134 10.35 -21.18 13.28
CA GLY A 134 11.35 -22.23 13.03
C GLY A 134 10.72 -23.34 12.16
N PRO A 135 11.52 -24.11 11.41
CA PRO A 135 11.01 -25.10 10.46
C PRO A 135 9.96 -25.96 11.15
N VAL A 136 8.77 -26.04 10.54
CA VAL A 136 7.75 -27.00 10.95
C VAL A 136 8.37 -28.36 10.68
N MET A 137 9.06 -28.91 11.67
CA MET A 137 9.45 -30.31 11.69
C MET A 137 8.16 -31.05 11.47
N ALA A 138 7.99 -31.58 10.26
CA ALA A 138 6.89 -32.44 9.91
C ALA A 138 6.85 -33.52 10.99
N VAL A 139 5.88 -33.42 11.89
CA VAL A 139 5.54 -34.52 12.78
C VAL A 139 5.06 -35.59 11.84
N ALA A 140 5.96 -36.49 11.47
CA ALA A 140 5.63 -37.75 10.86
C ALA A 140 4.57 -38.36 11.76
N GLN A 141 3.33 -38.42 11.27
CA GLN A 141 2.29 -39.23 11.88
C GLN A 141 2.78 -40.67 11.71
N GLY A 142 3.43 -41.17 12.76
CA GLY A 142 3.67 -42.57 12.99
C GLY A 142 2.48 -43.14 13.73
N GLU A 143 2.10 -44.33 13.26
CA GLU A 143 1.10 -45.29 13.78
C GLU A 143 -0.34 -45.12 13.28
#